data_AF-A0A1M3G6X6-F1
#
_entry.id   AF-A0A1M3G6X6-F1
#
_cell.length_a   1.000
_cell.length_b   1.000
_cell.length_c   1.000
_cell.angle_alpha   90.00
_cell.angle_beta   90.00
_cell.angle_gamma   90.00
#
_symmetry.space_group_name_H-M   'P 1'
#
loop_
_entity.id
_entity.type
_entity.pdbx_description
1 polymer ?
#
loop_
_entity_poly.entity_id
_entity_poly.type
_entity_poly.pdbx_seq_one_letter_code
_entity_poly.pdbx_strand_id
1 'polypeptide(L)' 'MKISNPSPKRAVIRPSSLKELANMYGMDRKTMSRWLKPHYARIGERIGRYYNVRQMEAIFDALGFPPAFDEV' A
#
# COMPACT_ATOMS: atom_id res chain seq x y z
N MET A 1 -11.30 -29.65 -20.51
CA MET A 1 -11.61 -28.63 -19.49
C MET A 1 -10.43 -27.65 -19.43
N LYS A 2 -10.63 -26.37 -19.78
CA LYS A 2 -9.58 -25.36 -19.63
C LYS A 2 -9.64 -24.84 -18.20
N ILE A 3 -8.63 -25.13 -17.39
CA ILE A 3 -8.42 -24.43 -16.12
C ILE A 3 -7.89 -23.05 -16.51
N SER A 4 -8.80 -22.09 -16.74
CA SER A 4 -8.40 -20.69 -16.75
C SER A 4 -8.08 -20.34 -15.32
N ASN A 5 -6.80 -20.38 -14.95
CA ASN A 5 -6.31 -19.65 -13.80
C ASN A 5 -6.38 -18.16 -14.21
N PRO A 6 -7.31 -17.33 -13.69
CA PRO A 6 -7.14 -15.90 -13.90
C PRO A 6 -5.93 -15.52 -13.06
N SER A 7 -4.78 -15.39 -13.71
CA SER A 7 -3.63 -14.70 -13.14
C SER A 7 -4.17 -13.46 -12.41
N PRO A 8 -3.94 -13.29 -11.10
CA PRO A 8 -4.51 -12.17 -10.37
C PRO A 8 -4.08 -10.91 -11.12
N LYS A 9 -5.06 -10.11 -11.55
CA LYS A 9 -4.80 -8.83 -12.20
C LYS A 9 -3.84 -8.11 -11.27
N ARG A 10 -2.62 -7.79 -11.75
CA ARG A 10 -1.67 -7.00 -10.96
C ARG A 10 -2.36 -5.68 -10.67
N ALA A 11 -2.92 -5.54 -9.46
CA ALA A 11 -3.58 -4.33 -9.04
C ALA A 11 -2.57 -3.18 -9.20
N VAL A 12 -2.96 -2.18 -9.98
CA VAL A 12 -2.07 -1.08 -10.34
C VAL A 12 -1.82 -0.26 -9.08
N ILE A 13 -0.57 -0.19 -8.62
CA ILE A 13 -0.18 0.65 -7.49
C ILE A 13 -0.34 2.12 -7.88
N ARG A 14 -1.09 2.88 -7.08
CA ARG A 14 -1.39 4.30 -7.31
C ARG A 14 -0.92 5.15 -6.15
N PRO A 15 -0.52 6.42 -6.40
CA PRO A 15 -0.24 7.36 -5.33
C PRO A 15 -1.42 7.46 -4.38
N SER A 16 -1.15 7.35 -3.08
CA SER A 16 -2.20 7.31 -2.06
C SER A 16 -1.85 8.21 -0.90
N SER A 17 -2.84 8.92 -0.37
CA SER A 17 -2.71 9.68 0.86
C SER A 17 -2.59 8.74 2.05
N LEU A 18 -2.14 9.27 3.20
CA LEU A 18 -2.11 8.49 4.44
C LEU A 18 -3.51 7.97 4.86
N LYS A 19 -4.58 8.69 4.52
CA LYS A 19 -5.96 8.25 4.81
C LYS A 19 -6.33 7.04 3.95
N GLU A 20 -6.08 7.11 2.64
CA GLU A 20 -6.37 6.00 1.73
C GLU A 20 -5.53 4.78 2.07
N LEU A 21 -4.24 4.98 2.39
CA LEU A 21 -3.37 3.91 2.86
C LEU A 21 -3.90 3.27 4.15
N ALA A 22 -4.27 4.07 5.16
CA ALA A 22 -4.83 3.53 6.39
C ALA A 22 -6.12 2.72 6.13
N ASN A 23 -7.00 3.23 5.26
CA ASN A 23 -8.22 2.53 4.85
C ASN A 23 -7.93 1.19 4.16
N MET A 24 -6.90 1.11 3.29
CA MET A 24 -6.51 -0.14 2.63
C MET A 24 -6.16 -1.25 3.63
N TYR A 25 -5.52 -0.90 4.74
CA TYR A 25 -5.15 -1.83 5.82
C TYR A 25 -6.22 -1.95 6.92
N GLY A 26 -7.39 -1.32 6.77
CA GLY A 26 -8.46 -1.36 7.77
C GLY A 26 -8.12 -0.66 9.09
N MET A 27 -7.26 0.37 9.06
CA MET A 27 -6.77 1.08 10.24
C MET A 27 -7.02 2.58 10.17
N ASP A 28 -6.90 3.26 11.32
CA ASP A 28 -6.90 4.72 11.37
C ASP A 28 -5.54 5.32 10.96
N ARG A 29 -5.54 6.63 10.64
CA ARG A 29 -4.35 7.39 10.20
C ARG A 29 -3.20 7.40 11.22
N LYS A 30 -3.52 7.47 12.51
CA LYS A 30 -2.55 7.54 13.62
C LYS A 30 -1.83 6.20 13.75
N THR A 31 -2.58 5.10 13.66
CA THR A 31 -2.05 3.74 13.68
C THR A 31 -1.16 3.48 12.47
N MET A 32 -1.64 3.81 11.26
CA MET A 32 -0.83 3.71 10.03
C MET A 32 0.47 4.52 10.12
N SER A 33 0.42 5.77 10.62
CA SER A 33 1.63 6.57 10.78
C SER A 33 2.67 5.94 11.72
N ARG A 34 2.24 5.23 12.77
CA ARG A 34 3.15 4.53 13.68
C ARG A 34 3.76 3.30 13.03
N TRP A 35 2.99 2.58 12.22
CA TRP A 35 3.47 1.41 11.47
C TRP A 35 4.52 1.81 10.43
N LEU A 36 4.38 2.98 9.79
CA LEU A 36 5.36 3.44 8.80
C LEU A 36 6.65 3.97 9.42
N LYS A 37 6.62 4.47 10.66
CA LYS A 37 7.75 5.16 11.30
C LYS A 37 9.05 4.33 11.34
N PRO A 38 9.05 3.03 11.68
CA PRO A 38 10.26 2.19 11.62
C PRO A 38 10.84 2.04 10.21
N HIS A 39 10.07 2.30 9.16
CA HIS A 39 10.44 2.08 7.77
C HIS A 39 10.72 3.37 7.00
N TYR A 40 10.70 4.55 7.64
CA TYR A 40 10.93 5.84 6.95
C TYR A 40 12.28 5.93 6.25
N ALA A 41 13.33 5.28 6.74
CA ALA A 41 14.62 5.22 6.05
C ALA A 41 14.51 4.53 4.67
N ARG A 42 13.62 3.54 4.53
CA ARG A 42 13.37 2.82 3.27
C ARG A 42 12.34 3.53 2.39
N ILE A 43 11.27 4.05 2.99
CA ILE A 43 10.16 4.71 2.28
C ILE A 43 10.59 6.10 1.76
N GLY A 44 11.50 6.76 2.47
CA GLY A 44 11.88 8.15 2.19
C GLY A 44 10.86 9.16 2.70
N GLU A 45 11.19 10.44 2.55
CA GLU A 45 10.35 11.55 3.01
C GLU A 45 9.09 11.67 2.16
N ARG A 46 7.93 11.83 2.81
CA ARG A 46 6.67 12.13 2.11
C ARG A 46 6.58 13.63 1.82
N ILE A 47 6.72 14.00 0.55
CA ILE A 47 6.54 15.38 0.09
C ILE A 47 5.07 15.59 -0.28
N GLY A 48 4.38 16.43 0.48
CA GLY A 48 2.96 16.76 0.26
C GLY A 48 1.97 15.74 0.85
N ARG A 49 0.79 15.63 0.22
CA ARG A 49 -0.35 14.86 0.75
C ARG A 49 -0.27 13.35 0.47
N TYR A 50 0.41 12.97 -0.62
CA TYR A 50 0.41 11.62 -1.16
C TYR A 50 1.77 10.97 -1.01
N TYR A 51 1.77 9.66 -0.79
CA TYR A 51 2.91 8.80 -1.11
C TYR A 51 2.90 8.56 -2.61
N ASN A 52 4.04 8.75 -3.27
CA ASN A 52 4.17 8.42 -4.70
C ASN A 52 4.23 6.90 -4.92
N VAL A 53 4.23 6.46 -6.18
CA VAL A 53 4.21 5.02 -6.52
C VAL A 53 5.37 4.25 -5.90
N ARG A 54 6.59 4.78 -5.94
CA ARG A 54 7.77 4.12 -5.34
C ARG A 54 7.68 4.00 -3.82
N GLN A 55 7.10 5.01 -3.19
CA GLN A 55 6.87 4.97 -1.74
C GLN A 55 5.80 3.93 -1.40
N MET A 56 4.74 3.83 -2.21
CA MET A 56 3.71 2.81 -2.05
C MET A 56 4.28 1.40 -2.23
N GLU A 57 5.12 1.17 -3.23
CA GLU A 57 5.86 -0.10 -3.41
C GLU A 57 6.70 -0.43 -2.18
N ALA A 58 7.51 0.51 -1.70
CA ALA A 58 8.33 0.30 -0.50
C ALA A 58 7.50 0.00 0.75
N ILE A 59 6.31 0.60 0.88
CA ILE A 59 5.37 0.34 1.97
C ILE A 59 4.81 -1.08 1.86
N PHE A 60 4.35 -1.49 0.67
CA PHE A 60 3.82 -2.84 0.45
C PHE A 60 4.88 -3.92 0.64
N ASP A 61 6.13 -3.66 0.24
CA ASP A 61 7.23 -4.57 0.53
C ASP A 61 7.54 -4.67 2.03
N ALA A 62 7.34 -3.60 2.80
CA ALA A 62 7.67 -3.55 4.22
C ALA A 62 6.56 -4.15 5.11
N LEU A 63 5.29 -3.91 4.75
CA LEU A 63 4.12 -4.28 5.56
C LEU A 63 3.33 -5.46 4.98
N GLY A 64 3.63 -5.89 3.75
CA GLY A 64 2.79 -6.80 2.97
C GLY A 64 1.67 -6.07 2.23
N PHE A 65 1.08 -6.71 1.22
CA PHE A 65 -0.07 -6.15 0.50
C PHE A 65 -1.32 -6.10 1.40
N PRO A 66 -2.11 -5.02 1.31
CA PRO A 66 -3.34 -4.91 2.10
C PRO A 66 -4.41 -5.90 1.61
N PRO A 67 -5.33 -6.37 2.49
CA PRO A 67 -6.40 -7.30 2.11
C PRO A 67 -7.30 -6.76 0.99
N ALA A 68 -7.53 -5.44 0.95
CA ALA A 68 -8.33 -4.79 -0.08
C ALA A 68 -7.68 -4.76 -1.48
N PHE A 69 -6.44 -5.24 -1.62
CA PHE A 69 -5.72 -5.28 -2.91
C PHE A 69 -6.02 -6.55 -3.74
N ASP A 70 -6.61 -7.59 -3.12
CA ASP A 70 -6.92 -8.86 -3.78
C ASP A 70 -8.30 -8.87 -4.48
N GLU A 71 -9.14 -7.85 -4.30
CA GLU A 71 -10.55 -7.87 -4.73
C GLU A 71 -10.90 -7.06 -6.01
N VAL A 72 -9.94 -6.78 -6.93
CA VAL A 72 -10.21 -5.97 -8.17
C VAL A 72 -9.88 -6.67 -9.50
#